data_AF-A0A726KKB8-F1
#
_entry.id   AF-A0A726KKB8-F1
#
_cell.length_a   1.000
_cell.length_b   1.000
_cell.length_c   1.000
_cell.angle_alpha   90.00
_cell.angle_beta   90.00
_cell.angle_gamma   90.00
#
_symmetry.space_group_name_H-M   'P 1'
#
loop_
_entity.id
_entity.type
_entity.pdbx_description
1 polymer ?
#
loop_
_entity_poly.entity_id
_entity_poly.type
_entity_poly.pdbx_seq_one_letter_code
_entity_poly.pdbx_strand_id
1 'polypeptide(L)'
;MKLHVIARSLLIAGLTVFSVSSLAAQSLRFGYETPQTDSQHIAAKKFNELLKEKTNGELTLKLFPDSTLGNAQAMISGVRGGTIDMEMSGSNNFTGLAPVFNLLDVPFLFRDTAHAHKTLDGKVGDELKKSLDSKGLKVLAYWENGWRDVTNSRAPVKTPGDLK
;
A
#
# COMPACT_ATOMS: atom_id res chain seq x y z
N MET A 1 65.98 -41.84 -25.84
CA MET A 1 65.03 -42.92 -26.16
C MET A 1 64.55 -43.53 -24.85
N LYS A 2 63.22 -43.71 -24.72
CA LYS A 2 62.44 -44.35 -23.63
C LYS A 2 61.77 -43.42 -22.59
N LEU A 3 60.47 -43.24 -22.87
CA LEU A 3 59.33 -42.97 -21.98
C LEU A 3 59.24 -43.94 -20.77
N HIS A 4 58.24 -43.69 -19.92
CA HIS A 4 57.66 -44.44 -18.77
C HIS A 4 58.03 -43.80 -17.41
N VAL A 5 57.16 -43.51 -16.42
CA VAL A 5 55.78 -43.87 -16.12
C VAL A 5 55.30 -42.99 -14.91
N ILE A 6 54.07 -42.45 -15.01
CA ILE A 6 53.00 -42.34 -14.00
C ILE A 6 53.33 -41.96 -12.53
N ALA A 7 52.81 -40.82 -12.07
CA ALA A 7 52.38 -40.59 -10.68
C ALA A 7 51.19 -39.59 -10.65
N ARG A 8 49.96 -40.11 -10.75
CA ARG A 8 48.96 -40.20 -9.65
C ARG A 8 48.36 -38.86 -9.19
N SER A 9 47.28 -38.49 -9.87
CA SER A 9 45.98 -38.09 -9.30
C SER A 9 45.95 -37.08 -8.14
N LEU A 10 45.88 -35.78 -8.48
CA LEU A 10 45.25 -34.78 -7.60
C LEU A 10 43.73 -34.88 -7.77
N LEU A 11 43.06 -35.46 -6.76
CA LEU A 11 41.61 -35.39 -6.61
C LEU A 11 41.27 -34.00 -6.05
N ILE A 12 40.97 -33.04 -6.92
CA ILE A 12 40.39 -31.75 -6.50
C ILE A 12 38.92 -32.05 -6.20
N ALA A 13 38.61 -32.26 -4.93
CA ALA A 13 37.25 -32.25 -4.43
C ALA A 13 36.68 -30.84 -4.65
N GLY A 14 35.91 -30.68 -5.73
CA GLY A 14 35.16 -29.48 -6.02
C GLY A 14 34.09 -29.28 -4.96
N LEU A 15 34.42 -28.55 -3.90
CA LEU A 15 33.45 -28.02 -2.96
C LEU A 15 32.68 -26.92 -3.70
N THR A 16 31.61 -27.29 -4.39
CA THR A 16 30.62 -26.34 -4.89
C THR A 16 29.98 -25.68 -3.69
N VAL A 17 30.54 -24.54 -3.28
CA VAL A 17 29.90 -23.62 -2.36
C VAL A 17 28.67 -23.09 -3.09
N PHE A 18 27.50 -23.68 -2.80
CA PHE A 18 26.24 -23.01 -3.09
C PHE A 18 26.23 -21.76 -2.21
N SER A 19 26.61 -20.62 -2.79
CA SER A 19 26.29 -19.32 -2.22
C SER A 19 24.77 -19.23 -2.20
N VAL A 20 24.17 -19.59 -1.08
CA VAL A 20 22.81 -19.18 -0.76
C VAL A 20 22.92 -17.68 -0.56
N SER A 21 22.65 -16.92 -1.62
CA SER A 21 22.45 -15.48 -1.50
C SER A 21 21.31 -15.29 -0.51
N SER A 22 21.65 -14.95 0.73
CA SER A 22 20.71 -14.39 1.69
C SER A 22 20.17 -13.11 1.05
N LEU A 23 19.03 -13.17 0.37
CA LEU A 23 18.30 -11.96 -0.02
C LEU A 23 17.99 -11.22 1.29
N ALA A 24 18.67 -10.09 1.50
CA ALA A 24 18.37 -9.23 2.63
C ALA A 24 16.91 -8.78 2.51
N ALA A 25 16.13 -8.95 3.59
CA ALA A 25 14.73 -8.55 3.62
C ALA A 25 14.58 -7.08 3.22
N GLN A 26 13.81 -6.80 2.18
CA GLN A 26 13.54 -5.44 1.74
C GLN A 26 12.44 -4.84 2.63
N SER A 27 12.74 -3.69 3.23
CA SER A 27 11.79 -2.96 4.07
C SER A 27 11.20 -1.79 3.30
N LEU A 28 9.91 -1.89 2.96
CA LEU A 28 9.16 -0.87 2.23
C LEU A 28 8.59 0.15 3.20
N ARG A 29 8.76 1.44 2.92
CA ARG A 29 8.19 2.54 3.71
C ARG A 29 6.73 2.72 3.35
N PHE A 30 5.84 2.53 4.33
CA PHE A 30 4.40 2.64 4.15
C PHE A 30 3.85 3.77 5.03
N GLY A 31 3.47 4.89 4.40
CA GLY A 31 2.96 6.09 5.08
C GLY A 31 1.44 6.26 4.99
N TYR A 32 0.83 6.85 6.03
CA TYR A 32 -0.59 7.21 6.04
C TYR A 32 -0.88 8.29 7.09
N GLU A 33 -1.99 9.00 6.90
CA GLU A 33 -2.30 10.22 7.66
C GLU A 33 -2.82 9.94 9.08
N THR A 34 -3.54 8.82 9.25
CA THR A 34 -4.28 8.50 10.47
C THR A 34 -3.36 8.13 11.64
N PRO A 35 -3.83 8.33 12.89
CA PRO A 35 -3.05 7.98 14.06
C PRO A 35 -2.94 6.48 14.30
N GLN A 36 -2.02 6.09 15.18
CA GLN A 36 -1.78 4.69 15.56
C GLN A 36 -2.99 3.99 16.20
N THR A 37 -3.94 4.75 16.73
CA THR A 37 -5.17 4.23 17.32
C THR A 37 -6.26 3.94 16.29
N ASP A 38 -6.06 4.34 15.03
CA ASP A 38 -7.05 4.14 13.96
C ASP A 38 -7.10 2.69 13.48
N SER A 39 -8.27 2.28 13.01
CA SER A 39 -8.50 1.01 12.29
C SER A 39 -7.52 0.78 11.14
N GLN A 40 -7.14 1.85 10.44
CA GLN A 40 -6.17 1.85 9.36
C GLN A 40 -4.76 1.43 9.82
N HIS A 41 -4.33 1.84 11.01
CA HIS A 41 -3.06 1.38 11.57
C HIS A 41 -3.11 -0.10 11.95
N ILE A 42 -4.24 -0.58 12.48
CA ILE A 42 -4.45 -2.01 12.79
C ILE A 42 -4.36 -2.85 11.51
N ALA A 43 -5.04 -2.42 10.44
CA ALA A 43 -4.97 -3.07 9.14
C ALA A 43 -3.56 -3.05 8.53
N ALA A 44 -2.80 -1.94 8.68
CA ALA A 44 -1.42 -1.85 8.21
C ALA A 44 -0.47 -2.82 8.93
N LYS A 45 -0.63 -3.01 10.24
CA LYS A 45 0.10 -4.05 10.99
C LYS A 45 -0.26 -5.44 10.49
N LYS A 46 -1.55 -5.71 10.27
CA LYS A 46 -1.97 -7.02 9.73
C LYS A 46 -1.44 -7.26 8.33
N PHE A 47 -1.42 -6.24 7.49
CA PHE A 47 -0.83 -6.32 6.16
C PHE A 47 0.66 -6.64 6.23
N ASN A 48 1.43 -6.02 7.14
CA ASN A 48 2.84 -6.35 7.34
C ASN A 48 3.06 -7.81 7.77
N GLU A 49 2.25 -8.32 8.69
CA GLU A 49 2.29 -9.74 9.10
C GLU A 49 2.08 -10.68 7.90
N LEU A 50 1.01 -10.44 7.14
CA LEU A 50 0.65 -11.25 5.98
C LEU A 50 1.67 -11.12 4.85
N LEU A 51 2.25 -9.94 4.65
CA LEU A 51 3.31 -9.72 3.67
C LEU A 51 4.54 -10.54 4.02
N LYS A 52 4.97 -10.49 5.29
CA LYS A 52 6.10 -11.28 5.77
C LYS A 52 5.85 -12.78 5.62
N GLU A 53 4.66 -13.26 5.99
CA GLU A 53 4.27 -14.67 5.84
C GLU A 53 4.30 -15.10 4.36
N LYS A 54 3.64 -14.35 3.48
CA LYS A 54 3.48 -14.70 2.07
C LYS A 54 4.76 -14.56 1.24
N THR A 55 5.73 -13.79 1.73
CA THR A 55 7.02 -13.58 1.06
C THR A 55 8.17 -14.30 1.76
N ASN A 56 7.88 -15.20 2.72
CA ASN A 56 8.91 -15.89 3.51
C ASN A 56 9.92 -14.93 4.17
N GLY A 57 9.48 -13.72 4.52
CA GLY A 57 10.31 -12.67 5.10
C GLY A 57 11.11 -11.83 4.11
N GLU A 58 11.02 -12.07 2.80
CA GLU A 58 11.70 -11.25 1.79
C GLU A 58 11.21 -9.80 1.78
N LEU A 59 9.93 -9.57 2.05
CA LEU A 59 9.35 -8.23 2.16
C LEU A 59 8.81 -7.95 3.56
N THR A 60 9.07 -6.74 4.04
CA THR A 60 8.50 -6.19 5.28
C THR A 60 8.07 -4.75 5.08
N LEU A 61 7.19 -4.24 5.93
CA LEU A 61 6.76 -2.84 5.96
C LEU A 61 7.33 -2.13 7.18
N LYS A 62 7.92 -0.95 6.94
CA LYS A 62 8.15 0.05 7.98
C LYS A 62 6.99 1.03 7.94
N LEU A 63 6.18 1.04 8.99
CA LEU A 63 4.95 1.84 9.08
C LEU A 63 5.25 3.26 9.57
N PHE A 64 4.69 4.25 8.89
CA PHE A 64 4.80 5.66 9.23
C PHE A 64 3.39 6.29 9.37
N PRO A 65 2.74 6.11 10.53
CA PRO A 65 1.44 6.72 10.84
C PRO A 65 1.59 8.22 11.11
N ASP A 66 0.48 8.87 11.50
CA ASP A 66 0.46 10.23 12.03
C ASP A 66 1.02 11.28 11.05
N SER A 67 0.91 11.04 9.73
CA SER A 67 1.49 11.91 8.70
C SER A 67 3.01 12.15 8.89
N THR A 68 3.74 11.20 9.49
CA THR A 68 5.18 11.33 9.78
C THR A 68 6.03 11.58 8.52
N LEU A 69 5.57 11.11 7.36
CA LEU A 69 6.21 11.34 6.05
C LEU A 69 5.64 12.55 5.29
N GLY A 70 4.78 13.36 5.91
CA GLY A 70 4.06 14.48 5.32
C GLY A 70 2.56 14.21 5.16
N ASN A 71 1.83 15.22 4.67
CA ASN A 71 0.41 15.10 4.33
C ASN A 71 0.19 14.19 3.11
N ALA A 72 -1.06 13.82 2.80
CA ALA A 72 -1.36 12.96 1.65
C ALA A 72 -0.72 13.41 0.33
N GLN A 73 -0.77 14.70 0.00
CA GLN A 73 -0.23 15.18 -1.28
C GLN A 73 1.30 15.02 -1.37
N ALA A 74 2.01 15.25 -0.26
CA ALA A 74 3.43 14.99 -0.15
C ALA A 74 3.73 13.49 -0.26
N MET A 75 2.95 12.63 0.41
CA MET A 75 3.13 11.18 0.35
C MET A 75 2.86 10.59 -1.03
N ILE A 76 1.77 10.99 -1.69
CA ILE A 76 1.43 10.62 -3.07
C ILE A 76 2.56 11.00 -4.02
N SER A 77 3.10 12.23 -3.89
CA SER A 77 4.24 12.69 -4.69
C SER A 77 5.50 11.88 -4.40
N GLY A 78 5.73 11.53 -3.14
CA GLY A 78 6.85 10.69 -2.70
C GLY A 78 6.80 9.28 -3.28
N VAL A 79 5.61 8.66 -3.36
CA VAL A 79 5.44 7.36 -4.03
C VAL A 79 5.72 7.46 -5.51
N ARG A 80 5.18 8.47 -6.18
CA ARG A 80 5.43 8.71 -7.62
C ARG A 80 6.91 8.97 -7.92
N GLY A 81 7.63 9.60 -6.99
CA GLY A 81 9.06 9.86 -7.08
C GLY A 81 9.96 8.73 -6.58
N GLY A 82 9.41 7.65 -6.03
CA GLY A 82 10.17 6.54 -5.44
C GLY A 82 10.85 6.86 -4.10
N THR A 83 10.59 8.01 -3.50
CA THR A 83 11.10 8.39 -2.17
C THR A 83 10.19 7.92 -1.04
N ILE A 84 9.05 7.30 -1.33
CA ILE A 84 8.21 6.52 -0.43
C ILE A 84 7.79 5.28 -1.23
N ASP A 85 7.71 4.10 -0.61
CA ASP A 85 7.45 2.87 -1.36
C ASP A 85 5.94 2.62 -1.49
N MET A 86 5.18 2.93 -0.45
CA MET A 86 3.73 2.76 -0.40
C MET A 86 3.07 3.88 0.42
N GLU A 87 1.84 4.23 0.07
CA GLU A 87 1.01 5.11 0.88
C GLU A 87 -0.45 4.66 0.88
N MET A 88 -1.19 5.08 1.91
CA MET A 88 -2.64 4.97 1.96
C MET A 88 -3.22 6.34 2.31
N SER A 89 -4.13 6.78 1.44
CA SER A 89 -4.80 8.08 1.53
C SER A 89 -6.28 7.95 1.16
N GLY A 90 -7.09 8.92 1.60
CA GLY A 90 -8.49 9.03 1.15
C GLY A 90 -8.59 9.23 -0.37
N SER A 91 -9.66 8.69 -0.97
CA SER A 91 -9.92 8.78 -2.42
C SER A 91 -9.94 10.21 -2.95
N ASN A 92 -10.45 11.15 -2.15
CA ASN A 92 -10.52 12.57 -2.45
C ASN A 92 -9.14 13.20 -2.72
N ASN A 93 -8.07 12.66 -2.13
CA ASN A 93 -6.71 13.17 -2.33
C ASN A 93 -6.16 12.87 -3.74
N PHE A 94 -6.77 11.95 -4.50
CA PHE A 94 -6.35 11.60 -5.85
C PHE A 94 -7.08 12.38 -6.95
N THR A 95 -8.10 13.17 -6.61
CA THR A 95 -8.97 13.87 -7.56
C THR A 95 -8.21 14.85 -8.47
N GLY A 96 -7.13 15.47 -7.97
CA GLY A 96 -6.25 16.32 -8.78
C GLY A 96 -5.44 15.56 -9.84
N LEU A 97 -5.19 14.27 -9.64
CA LEU A 97 -4.49 13.39 -10.59
C LEU A 97 -5.45 12.65 -11.53
N ALA A 98 -6.58 12.21 -10.97
CA ALA A 98 -7.63 11.47 -11.65
C ALA A 98 -9.00 12.00 -11.21
N PRO A 99 -9.57 13.00 -11.92
CA PRO A 99 -10.84 13.63 -11.55
C PRO A 99 -12.03 12.68 -11.44
N VAL A 100 -11.95 11.49 -12.04
CA VAL A 100 -12.97 10.43 -11.94
C VAL A 100 -13.20 9.95 -10.50
N PHE A 101 -12.21 10.11 -9.61
CA PHE A 101 -12.37 9.78 -8.19
C PHE A 101 -13.42 10.64 -7.47
N ASN A 102 -13.76 11.83 -7.99
CA ASN A 102 -14.85 12.66 -7.45
C ASN A 102 -16.20 11.95 -7.46
N LEU A 103 -16.37 10.90 -8.29
CA LEU A 103 -17.57 10.07 -8.27
C LEU A 103 -17.80 9.46 -6.87
N LEU A 104 -16.74 9.08 -6.15
CA LEU A 104 -16.86 8.45 -4.84
C LEU A 104 -17.31 9.41 -3.74
N ASP A 105 -17.20 10.71 -3.96
CA ASP A 105 -17.53 11.76 -2.99
C ASP A 105 -18.95 12.33 -3.20
N VAL A 106 -19.73 11.78 -4.14
CA VAL A 106 -21.12 12.19 -4.35
C VAL A 106 -21.96 11.81 -3.12
N PRO A 107 -22.61 12.77 -2.44
CA PRO A 107 -23.39 12.48 -1.24
C PRO A 107 -24.50 11.45 -1.50
N PHE A 108 -24.63 10.49 -0.59
CA PHE A 108 -25.63 9.42 -0.63
C PHE A 108 -25.55 8.47 -1.84
N LEU A 109 -24.42 8.45 -2.57
CA LEU A 109 -24.21 7.54 -3.70
C LEU A 109 -24.28 6.06 -3.28
N PHE A 110 -23.64 5.72 -2.17
CA PHE A 110 -23.62 4.37 -1.64
C PHE A 110 -24.73 4.19 -0.60
N ARG A 111 -25.52 3.11 -0.74
CA ARG A 111 -26.66 2.79 0.14
C ARG A 111 -26.21 2.23 1.49
N ASP A 112 -25.15 1.44 1.47
CA ASP A 112 -24.60 0.70 2.59
C ASP A 112 -23.17 0.24 2.26
N THR A 113 -22.48 -0.33 3.25
CA THR A 113 -21.08 -0.75 3.14
C THR A 113 -20.93 -1.88 2.11
N ALA A 114 -21.89 -2.81 2.03
CA ALA A 114 -21.85 -3.90 1.06
C ALA A 114 -21.96 -3.41 -0.39
N HIS A 115 -22.75 -2.37 -0.64
CA HIS A 115 -22.82 -1.71 -1.94
C HIS A 115 -21.51 -1.03 -2.31
N ALA A 116 -20.87 -0.35 -1.35
CA ALA A 116 -19.57 0.30 -1.56
C ALA A 116 -18.49 -0.74 -1.90
N HIS A 117 -18.34 -1.80 -1.09
CA HIS A 117 -17.40 -2.89 -1.33
C HIS A 117 -17.61 -3.55 -2.69
N LYS A 118 -18.85 -3.97 -3.01
CA LYS A 118 -19.15 -4.60 -4.31
C LYS A 118 -18.81 -3.69 -5.50
N THR A 119 -18.96 -2.37 -5.35
CA THR A 119 -18.65 -1.42 -6.41
C THR A 119 -17.14 -1.26 -6.59
N LEU A 120 -16.40 -1.09 -5.49
CA LEU A 120 -14.95 -0.87 -5.48
C LEU A 120 -14.13 -2.15 -5.76
N ASP A 121 -14.66 -3.32 -5.42
CA ASP A 121 -14.06 -4.61 -5.77
C ASP A 121 -14.48 -5.10 -7.17
N GLY A 122 -15.41 -4.40 -7.80
CA GLY A 122 -15.91 -4.70 -9.13
C GLY A 122 -15.24 -3.89 -10.24
N LYS A 123 -15.87 -3.93 -11.41
CA LYS A 123 -15.39 -3.27 -12.64
C LYS A 123 -15.15 -1.76 -12.46
N VAL A 124 -16.00 -1.07 -11.70
CA VAL A 124 -15.87 0.37 -11.44
C VAL A 124 -14.58 0.67 -10.68
N GLY A 125 -14.29 -0.08 -9.62
CA GLY A 125 -13.03 0.05 -8.91
C GLY A 125 -11.82 -0.30 -9.78
N ASP A 126 -11.90 -1.31 -10.64
CA ASP A 126 -10.82 -1.60 -11.60
C ASP A 126 -10.53 -0.46 -12.57
N GLU A 127 -11.57 0.22 -13.07
CA GLU A 127 -11.43 1.40 -13.93
C GLU A 127 -10.80 2.58 -13.17
N LEU A 128 -11.22 2.80 -11.93
CA LEU A 128 -10.63 3.81 -11.05
C LEU A 128 -9.14 3.52 -10.77
N LYS A 129 -8.77 2.29 -10.41
CA LYS A 129 -7.36 1.89 -10.20
C LYS A 129 -6.51 2.16 -11.45
N LYS A 130 -6.99 1.75 -12.64
CA LYS A 130 -6.28 1.95 -13.91
C LYS A 130 -6.08 3.42 -14.26
N SER A 131 -6.98 4.31 -13.84
CA SER A 131 -6.85 5.75 -14.11
C SER A 131 -5.58 6.38 -13.51
N LEU A 132 -5.00 5.74 -12.47
CA LEU A 132 -3.78 6.18 -11.81
C LEU A 132 -2.50 5.51 -12.33
N ASP A 133 -2.59 4.42 -13.11
CA ASP A 133 -1.42 3.69 -13.63
C ASP A 133 -0.49 4.64 -14.43
N SER A 134 -1.06 5.44 -15.34
CA SER A 134 -0.31 6.44 -16.15
C SER A 134 0.28 7.60 -15.34
N LYS A 135 -0.08 7.73 -14.06
CA LYS A 135 0.39 8.77 -13.14
C LYS A 135 1.54 8.28 -12.26
N GLY A 136 2.04 7.06 -12.48
CA GLY A 136 3.12 6.47 -11.68
C GLY A 136 2.64 5.94 -10.34
N LEU A 137 1.37 5.54 -10.25
CA LEU A 137 0.76 5.00 -9.05
C LEU A 137 0.10 3.66 -9.37
N LYS A 138 0.49 2.61 -8.64
CA LYS A 138 -0.19 1.32 -8.71
C LYS A 138 -1.09 1.13 -7.50
N VAL A 139 -2.40 1.23 -7.70
CA VAL A 139 -3.37 0.98 -6.62
C VAL A 139 -3.52 -0.52 -6.39
N LEU A 140 -3.21 -0.97 -5.18
CA LEU A 140 -3.25 -2.40 -4.81
C LEU A 140 -4.62 -2.85 -4.31
N ALA A 141 -5.29 -2.02 -3.51
CA ALA A 141 -6.56 -2.33 -2.88
C ALA A 141 -7.30 -1.05 -2.45
N TYR A 142 -8.60 -1.19 -2.17
CA TYR A 142 -9.40 -0.20 -1.47
C TYR A 142 -9.55 -0.59 -0.01
N TRP A 143 -9.39 0.38 0.89
CA TRP A 143 -9.63 0.20 2.32
C TRP A 143 -10.81 1.06 2.73
N GLU A 144 -11.50 0.63 3.78
CA GLU A 144 -12.64 1.38 4.34
C GLU A 144 -12.17 2.36 5.40
N ASN A 145 -12.69 3.58 5.35
CA ASN A 145 -12.60 4.57 6.42
C ASN A 145 -13.91 4.66 7.21
N GLY A 146 -15.05 4.45 6.53
CA GLY A 146 -16.38 4.50 7.09
C GLY A 146 -17.23 5.66 6.55
N TRP A 147 -18.41 5.85 7.13
CA TRP A 147 -19.33 6.93 6.78
C TRP A 147 -18.93 8.24 7.44
N ARG A 148 -19.22 9.36 6.76
CA ARG A 148 -18.91 10.69 7.27
C ARG A 148 -20.14 11.31 7.93
N ASP A 149 -20.01 11.67 9.19
CA ASP A 149 -21.00 12.42 9.95
C ASP A 149 -20.61 13.90 10.09
N VAL A 150 -21.61 14.77 10.15
CA VAL A 150 -21.39 16.19 10.41
C VAL A 150 -21.29 16.42 11.91
N THR A 151 -20.23 17.10 12.35
CA THR A 151 -20.03 17.51 13.75
C THR A 151 -19.80 19.02 13.82
N ASN A 152 -20.23 19.65 14.91
CA ASN A 152 -19.99 21.07 15.18
C ASN A 152 -20.06 21.34 16.70
N SER A 153 -19.51 22.49 17.14
CA SER A 153 -19.48 22.90 18.55
C SER A 153 -20.62 23.85 18.96
N ARG A 154 -21.63 24.06 18.10
CA ARG A 154 -22.70 25.05 18.31
C ARG A 154 -24.00 24.43 18.80
N ALA A 155 -24.56 23.49 18.04
CA ALA A 155 -25.85 22.88 18.32
C ALA A 155 -26.02 21.52 17.61
N PRO A 156 -26.91 20.64 18.09
CA PRO A 156 -27.26 19.41 17.38
C PRO A 156 -27.80 19.68 15.97
N VAL A 157 -27.39 18.87 14.99
CA VAL A 157 -27.92 18.89 13.62
C VAL A 157 -28.98 17.79 13.50
N LYS A 158 -30.26 18.16 13.36
CA LYS A 158 -31.39 17.23 13.22
C LYS A 158 -32.04 17.30 11.85
N THR A 159 -31.92 18.44 11.18
CA THR A 159 -32.45 18.69 9.84
C THR A 159 -31.39 19.41 9.00
N PRO A 160 -31.48 19.35 7.66
CA PRO A 160 -30.58 20.12 6.79
C PRO A 160 -30.60 21.64 7.06
N GLY A 161 -31.70 22.17 7.62
CA GLY A 161 -31.81 23.58 7.98
C GLY A 161 -30.85 24.00 9.10
N ASP A 162 -30.40 23.07 9.95
CA ASP A 162 -29.50 23.32 11.07
C ASP A 162 -28.04 23.55 10.63
N LEU A 163 -27.73 23.34 9.34
CA LEU A 163 -26.40 23.53 8.74
C LEU A 163 -26.16 24.94 8.18
N LYS A 164 -27.16 25.82 8.23
CA LYS A 164 -27.07 27.19 7.70
C LYS A 164 -26.21 28.10 8.59
#